data_AF-A0A7Y4X289-F1
#
_entry.id   AF-A0A7Y4X289-F1
#
_cell.length_a   1.000
_cell.length_b   1.000
_cell.length_c   1.000
_cell.angle_alpha   90.00
_cell.angle_beta   90.00
_cell.angle_gamma   90.00
#
_symmetry.space_group_name_H-M   'P 1'
#
loop_
_entity.id
_entity.type
_entity.pdbx_description
1 polymer ?
#
loop_
_entity_poly.entity_id
_entity_poly.type
_entity_poly.pdbx_seq_one_letter_code
_entity_poly.pdbx_strand_id
1 'polypeptide(L)'
;MPIATTTARMPHPSLKPCPACGQLECLCRPRFFAGQLLTEEDLNRLDHYIVGKNKLHNRYMHGWGVACGLEVLCNPCEGYVTVTPGYALSPCGDDIVVCREEPVDVCALLKQCRDDRQSHWDCEPAFPRPEPNCDQDQEWVLYICYDERPSRGITALRGGSGPACCSRCSCGGSSSCGCGCHGKSAPQTKSSYQPKHSRVLAQCEPTVTCEGYTFQIRKPLPRARGRDRDLGSLISRITECIRELAELKQAMNILAFDLTLSKVNAVREELVVFLEQHGMSNCDLYRRALQPLLTLPMTPAGADFAAVQNYFDSFFRAALQECICLALLPPCPEPVEDNCVPLATVTVNCKSGCRIVQVCNWKHRQIVPTTPGLEYWLDPFLQRSDLTDALARFCCGANERDQAALNNLLAAVGPTTSVASAPVSVFTQLQALFKGFIKNLI
;
A
#
# COMPACT_ATOMS: atom_id res chain seq x y z
N MET A 1 -33.58 -7.39 -37.33
CA MET A 1 -32.90 -6.26 -36.66
C MET A 1 -31.42 -6.62 -36.55
N PRO A 2 -30.50 -5.86 -37.17
CA PRO A 2 -29.09 -6.21 -37.16
C PRO A 2 -28.47 -5.86 -35.80
N ILE A 3 -27.65 -6.78 -35.30
CA ILE A 3 -26.89 -6.67 -34.06
C ILE A 3 -25.73 -5.70 -34.31
N ALA A 4 -25.75 -4.56 -33.60
CA ALA A 4 -24.69 -3.58 -33.67
C ALA A 4 -23.38 -4.18 -33.13
N THR A 5 -22.38 -4.24 -34.01
CA THR A 5 -21.01 -4.61 -33.69
C THR A 5 -20.43 -3.53 -32.77
N THR A 6 -20.26 -3.86 -31.48
CA THR A 6 -19.58 -2.98 -30.54
C THR A 6 -18.09 -3.01 -30.87
N THR A 7 -17.59 -1.89 -31.37
CA THR A 7 -16.17 -1.64 -31.56
C THR A 7 -15.45 -1.77 -30.22
N ALA A 8 -14.58 -2.77 -30.10
CA ALA A 8 -13.71 -2.93 -28.94
C ALA A 8 -12.80 -1.71 -28.83
N ARG A 9 -13.07 -0.87 -27.83
CA ARG A 9 -12.28 0.31 -27.46
C ARG A 9 -11.03 -0.20 -26.75
N MET A 10 -9.85 0.12 -27.27
CA MET A 10 -8.59 -0.24 -26.60
C MET A 10 -8.52 0.47 -25.24
N PRO A 11 -8.33 -0.25 -24.12
CA PRO A 11 -8.08 0.38 -22.83
C PRO A 11 -6.68 0.98 -22.82
N HIS A 12 -6.56 2.22 -22.32
CA HIS A 12 -5.30 2.72 -21.78
C HIS A 12 -4.79 1.73 -20.72
N PRO A 13 -3.46 1.54 -20.59
CA PRO A 13 -2.91 0.49 -19.73
C PRO A 13 -3.47 0.67 -18.32
N SER A 14 -4.31 -0.28 -17.91
CA SER A 14 -4.83 -0.38 -16.55
C SER A 14 -3.65 -0.28 -15.61
N LEU A 15 -3.58 0.80 -14.82
CA LEU A 15 -2.65 0.90 -13.70
C LEU A 15 -2.91 -0.32 -12.83
N LYS A 16 -1.95 -1.25 -12.81
CA LYS A 16 -2.06 -2.45 -11.99
C LYS A 16 -1.77 -2.03 -10.56
N PRO A 17 -2.63 -2.41 -9.59
CA PRO A 17 -2.35 -2.10 -8.19
C PRO A 17 -1.02 -2.73 -7.76
N CYS A 18 -0.29 -2.04 -6.88
CA CYS A 18 1.00 -2.50 -6.40
C CYS A 18 0.81 -3.78 -5.54
N PRO A 19 1.49 -4.90 -5.85
CA PRO A 19 1.24 -6.19 -5.22
C PRO A 19 1.50 -6.14 -3.70
N ALA A 20 0.51 -6.50 -2.88
CA ALA A 20 0.69 -6.59 -1.41
C ALA A 20 1.26 -7.95 -0.99
N CYS A 21 1.48 -8.20 0.32
CA CYS A 21 2.13 -9.42 0.83
C CYS A 21 1.61 -10.75 0.24
N GLY A 22 0.30 -10.88 0.04
CA GLY A 22 -0.31 -12.09 -0.55
C GLY A 22 -0.16 -12.22 -2.07
N GLN A 23 0.42 -11.21 -2.71
CA GLN A 23 0.60 -11.11 -4.16
C GLN A 23 2.08 -10.90 -4.54
N LEU A 24 3.00 -11.07 -3.59
CA LEU A 24 4.43 -10.93 -3.85
C LEU A 24 4.96 -12.07 -4.71
N GLU A 25 5.82 -11.71 -5.66
CA GLU A 25 6.51 -12.68 -6.50
C GLU A 25 7.71 -13.30 -5.76
N CYS A 26 7.80 -14.63 -5.79
CA CYS A 26 8.98 -15.36 -5.32
C CYS A 26 10.06 -15.36 -6.40
N LEU A 27 11.04 -14.47 -6.29
CA LEU A 27 12.09 -14.27 -7.29
C LEU A 27 13.23 -15.30 -7.19
N CYS A 28 13.57 -15.92 -8.32
CA CYS A 28 14.70 -16.86 -8.44
C CYS A 28 15.96 -16.15 -8.95
N ARG A 29 17.05 -16.20 -8.18
CA ARG A 29 18.35 -15.65 -8.60
C ARG A 29 19.01 -16.56 -9.64
N PRO A 30 19.45 -16.04 -10.80
CA PRO A 30 20.26 -16.82 -11.74
C PRO A 30 21.58 -17.29 -11.11
N ARG A 31 21.99 -18.53 -11.45
CA ARG A 31 23.30 -19.08 -11.11
C ARG A 31 24.02 -19.46 -12.41
N PHE A 32 25.16 -18.82 -12.65
CA PHE A 32 25.99 -19.08 -13.82
C PHE A 32 27.08 -20.13 -13.55
N PHE A 33 27.46 -20.90 -14.56
CA PHE A 33 28.54 -21.88 -14.47
C PHE A 33 29.45 -21.88 -15.71
N ALA A 34 30.67 -22.42 -15.57
CA ALA A 34 31.65 -22.45 -16.63
C ALA A 34 31.19 -23.30 -17.82
N GLY A 35 31.28 -22.75 -19.04
CA GLY A 35 30.82 -23.41 -20.26
C GLY A 35 29.33 -23.24 -20.56
N GLN A 36 28.58 -22.53 -19.72
CA GLN A 36 27.19 -22.18 -20.00
C GLN A 36 27.09 -21.17 -21.16
N LEU A 37 26.16 -21.41 -22.10
CA LEU A 37 25.75 -20.41 -23.09
C LEU A 37 24.81 -19.42 -22.41
N LEU A 38 25.18 -18.14 -22.40
CA LEU A 38 24.33 -17.07 -21.87
C LEU A 38 23.41 -16.53 -22.96
N THR A 39 22.13 -16.40 -22.64
CA THR A 39 21.10 -15.82 -23.51
C THR A 39 20.53 -14.53 -22.93
N GLU A 40 19.74 -13.81 -23.72
CA GLU A 40 18.95 -12.67 -23.27
C GLU A 40 17.99 -13.03 -22.14
N GLU A 41 17.43 -14.24 -22.14
CA GLU A 41 16.53 -14.69 -21.09
C GLU A 41 17.24 -14.74 -19.73
N ASP A 42 18.49 -15.22 -19.70
CA ASP A 42 19.31 -15.29 -18.50
C ASP A 42 19.66 -13.90 -17.96
N LEU A 43 19.97 -12.95 -18.85
CA LEU A 43 20.30 -11.56 -18.48
C LEU A 43 19.06 -10.79 -18.02
N ASN A 44 17.94 -10.93 -18.73
CA ASN A 44 16.66 -10.32 -18.36
C ASN A 44 16.15 -10.88 -17.03
N ARG A 45 16.36 -12.17 -16.76
CA ARG A 45 16.04 -12.78 -15.46
C ARG A 45 16.90 -12.22 -14.33
N LEU A 46 18.19 -11.95 -14.61
CA LEU A 46 19.08 -11.33 -13.63
C LEU A 46 18.64 -9.90 -13.31
N ASP A 47 18.34 -9.10 -14.35
CA ASP A 47 17.83 -7.75 -14.22
C ASP A 47 16.53 -7.71 -13.40
N HIS A 48 15.55 -8.52 -13.79
CA HIS A 48 14.28 -8.66 -13.09
C HIS A 48 14.45 -9.06 -11.61
N TYR A 49 15.37 -9.99 -11.33
CA TYR A 49 15.68 -10.37 -9.95
C TYR A 49 16.22 -9.18 -9.13
N ILE A 50 17.17 -8.42 -9.69
CA ILE A 50 17.79 -7.28 -8.99
C ILE A 50 16.76 -6.17 -8.76
N VAL A 51 16.07 -5.76 -9.82
CA VAL A 51 15.04 -4.71 -9.79
C VAL A 51 13.93 -5.11 -8.80
N GLY A 52 13.39 -6.32 -8.92
CA GLY A 52 12.34 -6.81 -8.02
C GLY A 52 12.78 -6.88 -6.56
N LYS A 53 14.02 -7.31 -6.26
CA LYS A 53 14.56 -7.30 -4.89
C LYS A 53 14.75 -5.89 -4.34
N ASN A 54 15.14 -4.92 -5.16
CA ASN A 54 15.26 -3.52 -4.75
C ASN A 54 13.88 -2.90 -4.47
N LYS A 55 12.87 -3.14 -5.32
CA LYS A 55 11.49 -2.70 -5.07
C LYS A 55 10.96 -3.21 -3.73
N LEU A 56 11.22 -4.49 -3.41
CA LEU A 56 10.87 -5.07 -2.10
C LEU A 56 11.63 -4.42 -0.94
N HIS A 57 12.93 -4.15 -1.10
CA HIS A 57 13.73 -3.46 -0.09
C HIS A 57 13.15 -2.07 0.22
N ASN A 58 12.91 -1.27 -0.83
CA ASN A 58 12.33 0.06 -0.71
C ASN A 58 10.98 0.02 0.01
N ARG A 59 10.04 -0.78 -0.50
CA ARG A 59 8.66 -0.80 0.02
C ARG A 59 8.54 -1.33 1.46
N TYR A 60 9.30 -2.36 1.84
CA TYR A 60 9.10 -3.04 3.12
C TYR A 60 10.07 -2.61 4.21
N MET A 61 11.24 -2.04 3.87
CA MET A 61 12.19 -1.52 4.87
C MET A 61 12.04 -0.02 5.08
N HIS A 62 11.78 0.74 4.00
CA HIS A 62 11.67 2.20 4.07
C HIS A 62 10.23 2.69 3.98
N GLY A 63 9.38 1.96 3.26
CA GLY A 63 8.02 2.41 2.94
C GLY A 63 8.01 3.14 1.59
N TRP A 64 7.12 4.12 1.45
CA TRP A 64 6.99 4.92 0.23
C TRP A 64 6.62 6.36 0.55
N GLY A 65 6.89 7.27 -0.39
CA GLY A 65 6.76 8.71 -0.20
C GLY A 65 7.99 9.49 -0.68
N VAL A 66 8.04 10.76 -0.33
CA VAL A 66 9.20 11.63 -0.57
C VAL A 66 10.26 11.38 0.50
N ALA A 67 11.49 11.10 0.09
CA ALA A 67 12.63 10.94 1.00
C ALA A 67 13.37 12.27 1.20
N CYS A 68 13.61 13.04 0.13
CA CYS A 68 14.24 14.36 0.21
C CYS A 68 13.89 15.24 -1.01
N GLY A 69 14.01 16.56 -0.87
CA GLY A 69 13.74 17.52 -1.94
C GLY A 69 12.28 17.51 -2.40
N LEU A 70 12.04 17.66 -3.71
CA LEU A 70 10.68 17.67 -4.29
C LEU A 70 9.76 18.68 -3.59
N GLU A 71 10.31 19.83 -3.20
CA GLU A 71 9.50 20.96 -2.76
C GLU A 71 8.76 21.54 -3.95
N VAL A 72 7.48 21.80 -3.76
CA VAL A 72 6.66 22.51 -4.74
C VAL A 72 6.65 23.98 -4.36
N LEU A 73 7.20 24.80 -5.25
CA LEU A 73 7.34 26.24 -5.08
C LEU A 73 6.47 27.00 -6.09
N CYS A 74 6.04 28.21 -5.73
CA CYS A 74 5.34 29.07 -6.68
C CYS A 74 6.27 29.44 -7.84
N ASN A 75 5.77 29.38 -9.07
CA ASN A 75 6.51 29.80 -10.26
C ASN A 75 6.14 31.26 -10.63
N PRO A 76 7.07 32.05 -11.21
CA PRO A 76 6.73 33.38 -11.75
C PRO A 76 5.66 33.36 -12.85
N CYS A 77 5.55 32.28 -13.63
CA CYS A 77 4.55 32.11 -14.66
C CYS A 77 3.20 31.71 -14.05
N GLU A 78 2.12 32.39 -14.45
CA GLU A 78 0.77 32.04 -14.00
C GLU A 78 0.38 30.62 -14.42
N GLY A 79 -0.24 29.87 -13.50
CA GLY A 79 -0.66 28.49 -13.74
C GLY A 79 0.44 27.43 -13.54
N TYR A 80 1.69 27.85 -13.33
CA TYR A 80 2.81 26.94 -13.11
C TYR A 80 3.23 26.85 -11.64
N VAL A 81 3.77 25.69 -11.27
CA VAL A 81 4.59 25.49 -10.06
C VAL A 81 5.94 24.93 -10.44
N THR A 82 6.96 25.17 -9.64
CA THR A 82 8.27 24.56 -9.81
C THR A 82 8.42 23.43 -8.80
N VAL A 83 8.72 22.22 -9.28
CA VAL A 83 9.12 21.10 -8.43
C VAL A 83 10.64 21.08 -8.37
N THR A 84 11.21 21.19 -7.17
CA THR A 84 12.68 21.16 -6.98
C THR A 84 13.24 19.76 -7.17
N PRO A 85 14.55 19.63 -7.44
CA PRO A 85 15.21 18.33 -7.49
C PRO A 85 14.99 17.53 -6.19
N GLY A 86 14.94 16.22 -6.31
CA GLY A 86 14.78 15.36 -5.15
C GLY A 86 14.52 13.92 -5.49
N TYR A 87 14.19 13.15 -4.46
CA TYR A 87 14.09 11.70 -4.53
C TYR A 87 12.89 11.19 -3.73
N ALA A 88 12.13 10.30 -4.35
CA ALA A 88 10.97 9.66 -3.76
C ALA A 88 10.95 8.16 -4.08
N LEU A 89 10.28 7.41 -3.20
CA LEU A 89 9.96 6.01 -3.38
C LEU A 89 8.48 5.88 -3.74
N SER A 90 8.20 5.23 -4.86
CA SER A 90 6.83 4.94 -5.28
C SER A 90 6.15 3.91 -4.36
N PRO A 91 4.81 3.83 -4.35
CA PRO A 91 4.10 2.77 -3.63
C PRO A 91 4.47 1.34 -4.04
N CYS A 92 4.91 1.14 -5.28
CA CYS A 92 5.39 -0.15 -5.78
C CYS A 92 6.88 -0.43 -5.42
N GLY A 93 7.60 0.56 -4.87
CA GLY A 93 9.01 0.45 -4.48
C GLY A 93 10.00 0.98 -5.52
N ASP A 94 9.53 1.67 -6.55
CA ASP A 94 10.37 2.26 -7.60
C ASP A 94 11.04 3.55 -7.12
N ASP A 95 12.22 3.79 -7.65
CA ASP A 95 13.00 4.99 -7.43
C ASP A 95 12.54 6.11 -8.38
N ILE A 96 12.04 7.23 -7.82
CA ILE A 96 11.68 8.42 -8.58
C ILE A 96 12.73 9.49 -8.32
N VAL A 97 13.54 9.80 -9.34
CA VAL A 97 14.60 10.82 -9.28
C VAL A 97 14.22 12.02 -10.15
N VAL A 98 14.10 13.19 -9.53
CA VAL A 98 13.95 14.47 -10.23
C VAL A 98 15.30 15.19 -10.19
N CYS A 99 16.01 15.22 -11.32
CA CYS A 99 17.40 15.69 -11.38
C CYS A 99 17.55 17.23 -11.46
N ARG A 100 16.49 17.95 -11.82
CA ARG A 100 16.51 19.41 -12.04
C ARG A 100 15.15 20.01 -11.69
N GLU A 101 15.10 21.32 -11.57
CA GLU A 101 13.83 22.03 -11.41
C GLU A 101 12.93 21.79 -12.62
N GLU A 102 11.72 21.31 -12.36
CA GLU A 102 10.73 21.05 -13.41
C GLU A 102 9.54 22.00 -13.24
N PRO A 103 9.26 22.87 -14.24
CA PRO A 103 8.05 23.67 -14.25
C PRO A 103 6.85 22.80 -14.65
N VAL A 104 5.85 22.73 -13.77
CA VAL A 104 4.63 21.95 -13.96
C VAL A 104 3.44 22.87 -14.19
N ASP A 105 2.78 22.73 -15.33
CA ASP A 105 1.55 23.46 -15.64
C ASP A 105 0.34 22.81 -14.92
N VAL A 106 0.03 23.33 -13.74
CA VAL A 106 -1.08 22.85 -12.89
C VAL A 106 -2.42 23.05 -13.60
N CYS A 107 -2.56 24.14 -14.35
CA CYS A 107 -3.83 24.48 -15.00
C CYS A 107 -4.10 23.60 -16.22
N ALA A 108 -3.08 23.25 -16.99
CA ALA A 108 -3.19 22.23 -18.04
C ALA A 108 -3.53 20.86 -17.45
N LEU A 109 -2.87 20.45 -16.35
CA LEU A 109 -3.19 19.19 -15.65
C LEU A 109 -4.63 19.17 -15.13
N LEU A 110 -5.12 20.29 -14.59
CA LEU A 110 -6.51 20.41 -14.14
C LEU A 110 -7.50 20.30 -15.29
N LYS A 111 -7.19 20.93 -16.43
CA LYS A 111 -8.02 20.83 -17.63
C LYS A 111 -8.06 19.39 -18.13
N GLN A 112 -6.90 18.75 -18.26
CA GLN A 112 -6.80 17.36 -18.68
C GLN A 112 -7.57 16.43 -17.72
N CYS A 113 -7.41 16.57 -16.41
CA CYS A 113 -8.17 15.80 -15.42
C CYS A 113 -9.68 15.99 -15.55
N ARG A 114 -10.14 17.20 -15.90
CA ARG A 114 -11.57 17.49 -16.14
C ARG A 114 -12.07 16.90 -17.46
N ASP A 115 -11.24 16.87 -18.50
CA ASP A 115 -11.57 16.37 -19.84
C ASP A 115 -11.54 14.83 -19.89
N ASP A 116 -10.55 14.19 -19.26
CA ASP A 116 -10.37 12.72 -19.20
C ASP A 116 -11.51 12.01 -18.44
N ARG A 117 -12.28 12.74 -17.62
CA ARG A 117 -13.52 12.26 -16.98
C ARG A 117 -14.58 11.74 -17.96
N GLN A 118 -14.50 12.07 -19.25
CA GLN A 118 -15.41 11.53 -20.26
C GLN A 118 -15.02 10.13 -20.76
N SER A 119 -13.85 9.57 -20.38
CA SER A 119 -13.34 8.31 -20.93
C SER A 119 -12.95 7.20 -19.94
N HIS A 120 -13.50 7.19 -18.71
CA HIS A 120 -13.51 6.05 -17.75
C HIS A 120 -12.40 6.04 -16.65
N TRP A 121 -12.88 5.81 -15.42
CA TRP A 121 -12.27 5.68 -14.07
C TRP A 121 -12.19 6.93 -13.15
N ASP A 122 -12.81 6.73 -11.98
CA ASP A 122 -12.88 7.47 -10.71
C ASP A 122 -12.25 8.86 -10.57
N CYS A 123 -13.06 9.87 -10.87
CA CYS A 123 -12.90 11.21 -10.29
C CYS A 123 -14.16 11.64 -9.51
N GLU A 124 -14.77 10.75 -8.73
CA GLU A 124 -16.00 11.06 -7.97
C GLU A 124 -16.23 10.08 -6.80
N PRO A 125 -16.47 10.52 -5.55
CA PRO A 125 -17.35 9.77 -4.67
C PRO A 125 -18.80 9.92 -5.18
N ALA A 126 -19.63 8.90 -4.96
CA ALA A 126 -20.97 8.66 -5.51
C ALA A 126 -22.09 9.68 -5.20
N PHE A 127 -21.79 10.96 -5.00
CA PHE A 127 -22.78 12.02 -4.78
C PHE A 127 -22.96 12.87 -6.05
N PRO A 128 -24.21 13.24 -6.41
CA PRO A 128 -24.45 14.16 -7.53
C PRO A 128 -23.76 15.49 -7.25
N ARG A 129 -23.04 15.99 -8.26
CA ARG A 129 -22.29 17.24 -8.18
C ARG A 129 -23.22 18.43 -7.91
N PRO A 130 -22.96 19.26 -6.89
CA PRO A 130 -23.34 20.65 -6.99
C PRO A 130 -22.61 21.27 -8.19
N GLU A 131 -23.27 22.16 -8.92
CA GLU A 131 -22.68 22.93 -10.01
C GLU A 131 -21.33 23.54 -9.56
N PRO A 132 -20.34 23.73 -10.46
CA PRO A 132 -19.05 24.30 -10.10
C PRO A 132 -19.29 25.69 -9.53
N ASN A 133 -19.39 25.78 -8.20
CA ASN A 133 -19.46 27.03 -7.50
C ASN A 133 -18.06 27.62 -7.57
N CYS A 134 -17.82 28.39 -8.63
CA CYS A 134 -16.60 29.14 -8.81
C CYS A 134 -16.42 30.22 -7.72
N ASP A 135 -17.32 30.31 -6.73
CA ASP A 135 -17.17 31.24 -5.61
C ASP A 135 -16.07 30.92 -4.62
N GLN A 136 -15.60 29.67 -4.58
CA GLN A 136 -14.67 29.18 -3.56
C GLN A 136 -13.39 28.63 -4.18
N ASP A 137 -12.29 28.83 -3.47
CA ASP A 137 -10.99 28.24 -3.82
C ASP A 137 -11.06 26.71 -3.68
N GLN A 138 -10.50 26.01 -4.66
CA GLN A 138 -10.50 24.55 -4.69
C GLN A 138 -9.12 24.00 -4.35
N GLU A 139 -9.08 23.02 -3.46
CA GLU A 139 -7.86 22.30 -3.12
C GLU A 139 -7.67 21.09 -4.03
N TRP A 140 -6.43 20.92 -4.50
CA TRP A 140 -6.00 19.81 -5.34
C TRP A 140 -4.66 19.28 -4.82
N VAL A 141 -4.37 18.01 -5.01
CA VAL A 141 -3.10 17.39 -4.62
C VAL A 141 -2.31 17.09 -5.88
N LEU A 142 -1.07 17.56 -5.93
CA LEU A 142 -0.11 17.27 -6.98
C LEU A 142 0.62 15.96 -6.66
N TYR A 143 0.63 15.04 -7.62
CA TYR A 143 1.29 13.75 -7.53
C TYR A 143 2.41 13.66 -8.56
N ILE A 144 3.46 12.90 -8.22
CA ILE A 144 4.47 12.41 -9.15
C ILE A 144 4.31 10.89 -9.29
N CYS A 145 4.21 10.40 -10.52
CA CYS A 145 3.98 9.00 -10.82
C CYS A 145 5.18 8.45 -11.59
N TYR A 146 5.66 7.29 -11.18
CA TYR A 146 6.75 6.61 -11.87
C TYR A 146 6.30 6.13 -13.26
N ASP A 147 7.19 6.22 -14.24
CA ASP A 147 6.93 5.80 -15.62
C ASP A 147 8.20 5.17 -16.22
N GLU A 148 8.07 4.01 -16.86
CA GLU A 148 9.15 3.35 -17.59
C GLU A 148 8.81 3.31 -19.07
N ARG A 149 9.76 3.73 -19.92
CA ARG A 149 9.56 3.70 -21.37
C ARG A 149 10.69 2.98 -22.10
N PRO A 150 10.37 1.98 -22.95
CA PRO A 150 11.35 1.40 -23.84
C PRO A 150 11.85 2.47 -24.82
N SER A 151 13.17 2.52 -25.02
CA SER A 151 13.84 3.47 -25.89
C SER A 151 14.96 2.80 -26.70
N ARG A 152 15.51 3.54 -27.67
CA ARG A 152 16.61 3.09 -28.54
C ARG A 152 16.33 1.73 -29.20
N GLY A 153 15.37 1.74 -30.13
CA GLY A 153 15.04 0.56 -30.92
C GLY A 153 16.14 0.20 -31.92
N ILE A 154 16.62 -1.05 -31.90
CA ILE A 154 17.56 -1.60 -32.87
C ILE A 154 16.89 -2.73 -33.65
N THR A 155 17.21 -2.85 -34.94
CA THR A 155 16.75 -3.99 -35.76
C THR A 155 17.50 -5.25 -35.38
N ALA A 156 16.77 -6.33 -35.06
CA ALA A 156 17.39 -7.63 -34.83
C ALA A 156 18.15 -8.10 -36.09
N LEU A 157 19.34 -8.70 -35.90
CA LEU A 157 20.19 -9.20 -36.99
C LEU A 157 19.48 -10.24 -37.89
N ARG A 158 18.42 -10.88 -37.36
CA ARG A 158 17.53 -11.79 -38.10
C ARG A 158 16.22 -11.11 -38.50
N GLY A 159 16.31 -9.95 -39.16
CA GLY A 159 15.19 -9.32 -39.85
C GLY A 159 15.56 -9.17 -41.33
N GLY A 160 14.75 -9.72 -42.23
CA GLY A 160 14.97 -9.59 -43.68
C GLY A 160 15.15 -8.13 -44.11
N SER A 161 15.73 -7.93 -45.30
CA SER A 161 16.08 -6.65 -45.92
C SER A 161 14.91 -5.66 -46.01
N GLY A 162 14.61 -5.00 -44.88
CA GLY A 162 13.71 -3.87 -44.74
C GLY A 162 14.50 -2.59 -44.44
N PRO A 163 13.90 -1.41 -44.64
CA PRO A 163 14.54 -0.14 -44.31
C PRO A 163 14.93 -0.11 -42.83
N ALA A 164 16.13 0.41 -42.54
CA ALA A 164 16.65 0.57 -41.18
C ALA A 164 15.64 1.34 -40.29
N CYS A 165 15.54 0.96 -39.02
CA CYS A 165 14.68 1.62 -38.02
C CYS A 165 15.14 3.07 -37.77
N CYS A 166 14.80 4.00 -38.67
CA CYS A 166 14.88 5.42 -38.41
C CYS A 166 13.59 5.85 -37.70
N SER A 167 13.49 5.59 -36.41
CA SER A 167 12.45 6.21 -35.59
C SER A 167 12.72 7.72 -35.52
N ARG A 168 11.72 8.51 -35.90
CA ARG A 168 11.62 9.93 -35.55
C ARG A 168 11.71 10.04 -34.03
N CYS A 169 12.92 10.25 -33.52
CA CYS A 169 13.11 10.71 -32.16
C CYS A 169 12.70 12.18 -32.14
N SER A 170 11.63 12.49 -31.43
CA SER A 170 11.28 13.87 -31.09
C SER A 170 12.24 14.33 -29.99
N CYS A 171 13.45 14.69 -30.40
CA CYS A 171 14.39 15.48 -29.61
C CYS A 171 14.77 16.65 -30.51
N GLY A 172 14.39 17.86 -30.09
CA GLY A 172 14.63 19.09 -30.82
C GLY A 172 16.12 19.25 -31.16
N GLY A 173 16.39 19.52 -32.43
CA GLY A 173 17.74 19.74 -32.96
C GLY A 173 17.72 19.69 -34.47
N SER A 174 17.72 20.87 -35.10
CA SER A 174 17.76 21.04 -36.55
C SER A 174 19.05 20.47 -37.15
N SER A 175 18.94 19.44 -38.00
CA SER A 175 19.92 19.21 -39.07
C SER A 175 19.26 18.48 -40.23
N SER A 176 19.14 19.19 -41.34
CA SER A 176 18.71 18.69 -42.64
C SER A 176 19.68 17.63 -43.17
N CYS A 177 19.22 16.40 -43.31
CA CYS A 177 19.89 15.40 -44.15
C CYS A 177 18.97 15.09 -45.34
N GLY A 178 19.13 15.87 -46.41
CA GLY A 178 18.48 15.60 -47.69
C GLY A 178 19.26 14.54 -48.45
N CYS A 179 18.68 13.35 -48.62
CA CYS A 179 19.13 12.40 -49.63
C CYS A 179 18.16 12.45 -50.81
N GLY A 180 18.54 13.22 -51.83
CA GLY A 180 17.82 13.29 -53.10
C GLY A 180 18.10 12.06 -53.96
N CYS A 181 17.05 11.34 -54.35
CA CYS A 181 17.11 10.35 -55.41
C CYS A 181 16.29 10.85 -56.59
N HIS A 182 16.94 11.56 -57.52
CA HIS A 182 16.44 11.75 -58.87
C HIS A 182 17.13 10.76 -59.81
N GLY A 183 16.36 9.80 -60.32
CA GLY A 183 16.78 8.91 -61.41
C GLY A 183 15.56 8.59 -62.25
N LYS A 184 15.49 9.20 -63.44
CA LYS A 184 14.38 9.09 -64.40
C LYS A 184 14.28 7.67 -64.97
N SER A 185 13.04 7.27 -65.24
CA SER A 185 12.60 6.00 -65.80
C SER A 185 13.14 5.73 -67.22
N ALA A 186 13.47 4.46 -67.50
CA ALA A 186 13.45 3.88 -68.84
C ALA A 186 12.77 2.49 -68.77
N PRO A 187 11.89 2.12 -69.73
CA PRO A 187 11.12 0.89 -69.63
C PRO A 187 11.88 -0.27 -70.29
N GLN A 188 12.15 -1.34 -69.54
CA GLN A 188 12.45 -2.64 -70.13
C GLN A 188 11.57 -3.73 -69.50
N THR A 189 10.73 -4.28 -70.38
CA THR A 189 9.91 -5.46 -70.24
C THR A 189 10.76 -6.69 -69.93
N LYS A 190 10.65 -7.23 -68.70
CA LYS A 190 10.81 -8.68 -68.44
C LYS A 190 9.85 -9.08 -67.32
N SER A 191 8.86 -9.90 -67.70
CA SER A 191 7.99 -10.60 -66.76
C SER A 191 8.83 -11.65 -66.01
N SER A 192 9.15 -11.37 -64.76
CA SER A 192 9.61 -12.38 -63.81
C SER A 192 8.62 -12.41 -62.65
N TYR A 193 7.93 -13.54 -62.51
CA TYR A 193 7.11 -13.84 -61.35
C TYR A 193 8.03 -13.94 -60.13
N GLN A 194 8.14 -12.87 -59.35
CA GLN A 194 8.75 -12.93 -58.03
C GLN A 194 7.69 -13.46 -57.04
N PRO A 195 7.99 -14.52 -56.27
CA PRO A 195 7.10 -14.90 -55.18
C PRO A 195 7.00 -13.69 -54.23
N LYS A 196 5.78 -13.39 -53.76
CA LYS A 196 5.57 -12.41 -52.70
C LYS A 196 6.29 -12.92 -51.45
N HIS A 197 7.56 -12.61 -51.28
CA HIS A 197 8.19 -12.67 -49.98
C HIS A 197 7.38 -11.73 -49.11
N SER A 198 6.64 -12.31 -48.16
CA SER A 198 6.11 -11.59 -47.02
C SER A 198 7.26 -10.73 -46.49
N ARG A 199 7.17 -9.41 -46.67
CA ARG A 199 8.07 -8.46 -46.02
C ARG A 199 7.76 -8.58 -44.53
N VAL A 200 8.44 -9.51 -43.86
CA VAL A 200 8.50 -9.48 -42.40
C VAL A 200 9.16 -8.15 -42.09
N LEU A 201 8.37 -7.21 -41.56
CA LEU A 201 8.88 -5.92 -41.14
C LEU A 201 10.05 -6.19 -40.18
N ALA A 202 11.14 -5.48 -40.39
CA ALA A 202 12.27 -5.47 -39.47
C ALA A 202 11.72 -5.24 -38.05
N GLN A 203 11.80 -6.25 -37.20
CA GLN A 203 11.38 -6.15 -35.81
C GLN A 203 12.39 -5.23 -35.11
N CYS A 204 11.96 -3.99 -34.81
CA CYS A 204 12.73 -3.07 -34.00
C CYS A 204 12.48 -3.43 -32.53
N GLU A 205 13.51 -3.82 -31.80
CA GLU A 205 13.42 -4.13 -30.38
C GLU A 205 14.13 -3.03 -29.57
N PRO A 206 13.53 -2.55 -28.47
CA PRO A 206 14.17 -1.57 -27.59
C PRO A 206 15.38 -2.20 -26.91
N THR A 207 16.43 -1.41 -26.75
CA THR A 207 17.68 -1.85 -26.10
C THR A 207 17.91 -1.22 -24.75
N VAL A 208 17.10 -0.22 -24.38
CA VAL A 208 17.21 0.49 -23.11
C VAL A 208 15.80 0.79 -22.59
N THR A 209 15.55 0.52 -21.31
CA THR A 209 14.39 1.04 -20.59
C THR A 209 14.80 2.31 -19.87
N CYS A 210 14.14 3.43 -20.17
CA CYS A 210 14.37 4.69 -19.48
C CYS A 210 13.34 4.85 -18.37
N GLU A 211 13.82 4.98 -17.15
CA GLU A 211 13.02 5.38 -16.01
C GLU A 211 12.75 6.88 -16.07
N GLY A 212 11.53 7.26 -15.71
CA GLY A 212 11.06 8.63 -15.73
C GLY A 212 9.86 8.81 -14.82
N TYR A 213 9.19 9.94 -15.00
CA TYR A 213 8.03 10.29 -14.19
C TYR A 213 7.06 11.17 -14.95
N THR A 214 5.83 11.22 -14.46
CA THR A 214 4.77 12.10 -14.92
C THR A 214 4.11 12.80 -13.73
N PHE A 215 3.59 14.01 -13.94
CA PHE A 215 2.84 14.72 -12.92
C PHE A 215 1.34 14.53 -13.15
N GLN A 216 0.60 14.31 -12.07
CA GLN A 216 -0.85 14.18 -12.09
C GLN A 216 -1.47 15.04 -11.00
N ILE A 217 -2.72 15.48 -11.18
CA ILE A 217 -3.44 16.25 -10.18
C ILE A 217 -4.78 15.61 -9.86
N ARG A 218 -5.12 15.56 -8.57
CA ARG A 218 -6.34 14.89 -8.09
C ARG A 218 -6.98 15.69 -6.97
N LYS A 219 -8.28 15.49 -6.76
CA LYS A 219 -8.94 16.06 -5.57
C LYS A 219 -8.45 15.33 -4.32
N PRO A 220 -8.27 16.03 -3.20
CA PRO A 220 -8.01 15.36 -1.94
C PRO A 220 -9.18 14.42 -1.62
N LEU A 221 -8.88 13.18 -1.26
CA LEU A 221 -9.90 12.27 -0.75
C LEU A 221 -10.53 12.92 0.50
N PRO A 222 -11.87 12.98 0.61
CA PRO A 222 -12.50 13.51 1.80
C PRO A 222 -12.01 12.68 2.99
N ARG A 223 -11.36 13.32 3.97
CA ARG A 223 -11.11 12.69 5.27
C ARG A 223 -12.45 12.14 5.74
N ALA A 224 -12.54 10.84 6.00
CA ALA A 224 -13.74 10.21 6.51
C ALA A 224 -14.20 11.02 7.74
N ARG A 225 -15.23 11.87 7.56
CA ARG A 225 -15.82 12.62 8.67
C ARG A 225 -16.61 11.61 9.48
N GLY A 226 -15.99 11.12 10.55
CA GLY A 226 -16.64 10.34 11.57
C GLY A 226 -16.31 8.84 11.52
N ARG A 227 -15.16 8.49 12.10
CA ARG A 227 -15.05 7.39 13.08
C ARG A 227 -13.66 7.44 13.68
N ASP A 228 -13.65 7.63 15.00
CA ASP A 228 -12.51 7.61 15.90
C ASP A 228 -11.35 8.56 15.61
N ARG A 229 -10.67 8.98 16.67
CA ARG A 229 -9.30 9.47 16.53
C ARG A 229 -8.53 8.30 15.91
N ASP A 230 -7.96 8.47 14.72
CA ASP A 230 -7.18 7.43 14.06
C ASP A 230 -5.93 7.16 14.92
N LEU A 231 -6.07 6.23 15.86
CA LEU A 231 -5.13 5.95 16.94
C LEU A 231 -3.92 5.12 16.45
N GLY A 232 -3.77 5.01 15.13
CA GLY A 232 -2.77 4.18 14.47
C GLY A 232 -3.22 2.73 14.34
N SER A 233 -2.71 2.06 13.30
CA SER A 233 -3.09 0.69 12.95
C SER A 233 -2.88 -0.33 14.08
N LEU A 234 -1.87 -0.14 14.93
CA LEU A 234 -1.61 -1.00 16.10
C LEU A 234 -2.76 -0.95 17.11
N ILE A 235 -3.15 0.24 17.56
CA ILE A 235 -4.18 0.40 18.58
C ILE A 235 -5.51 -0.10 18.04
N SER A 236 -5.85 0.23 16.79
CA SER A 236 -7.07 -0.24 16.14
C SER A 236 -7.16 -1.77 16.10
N ARG A 237 -6.06 -2.47 15.77
CA ARG A 237 -6.03 -3.95 15.77
C ARG A 237 -6.19 -4.54 17.18
N ILE A 238 -5.54 -3.93 18.18
CA ILE A 238 -5.68 -4.34 19.58
C ILE A 238 -7.13 -4.16 20.04
N THR A 239 -7.72 -3.00 19.80
CA THR A 239 -9.08 -2.69 20.27
C THR A 239 -10.13 -3.55 19.57
N GLU A 240 -9.95 -3.85 18.29
CA GLU A 240 -10.89 -4.71 17.54
C GLU A 240 -10.92 -6.13 18.11
N CYS A 241 -9.74 -6.75 18.28
CA CYS A 241 -9.62 -8.10 18.85
C CYS A 241 -10.15 -8.17 20.29
N ILE A 242 -9.85 -7.16 21.12
CA ILE A 242 -10.34 -7.10 22.51
C ILE A 242 -11.85 -6.93 22.57
N ARG A 243 -12.45 -6.13 21.67
CA ARG A 243 -13.89 -5.90 21.61
C ARG A 243 -14.63 -7.22 21.38
N GLU A 244 -14.21 -8.01 20.40
CA GLU A 244 -14.84 -9.30 20.10
C GLU A 244 -14.62 -10.33 21.22
N LEU A 245 -13.43 -10.32 21.84
CA LEU A 245 -13.16 -11.17 23.01
C LEU A 245 -14.03 -10.79 24.23
N ALA A 246 -14.35 -9.49 24.39
CA ALA A 246 -15.21 -9.00 25.46
C ALA A 246 -16.66 -9.51 25.30
N GLU A 247 -17.16 -9.55 24.07
CA GLU A 247 -18.50 -10.06 23.75
C GLU A 247 -18.63 -11.55 24.11
N LEU A 248 -17.60 -12.35 23.81
CA LEU A 248 -17.52 -13.76 24.21
C LEU A 248 -17.47 -13.93 25.74
N LYS A 249 -16.71 -13.08 26.43
CA LYS A 249 -16.66 -13.10 27.90
C LYS A 249 -18.01 -12.76 28.53
N GLN A 250 -18.78 -11.87 27.93
CA GLN A 250 -20.14 -11.58 28.38
C GLN A 250 -21.07 -12.78 28.20
N ALA A 251 -20.96 -13.51 27.08
CA ALA A 251 -21.71 -14.75 26.87
C ALA A 251 -21.38 -15.81 27.94
N MET A 252 -20.12 -15.91 28.37
CA MET A 252 -19.72 -16.75 29.51
C MET A 252 -20.36 -16.32 30.83
N ASN A 253 -20.38 -15.02 31.14
CA ASN A 253 -20.97 -14.52 32.39
C ASN A 253 -22.47 -14.83 32.50
N ILE A 254 -23.18 -14.94 31.36
CA ILE A 254 -24.60 -15.32 31.33
C ILE A 254 -24.80 -16.79 31.77
N LEU A 255 -23.79 -17.65 31.60
CA LEU A 255 -23.84 -19.05 32.09
C LEU A 255 -23.92 -19.14 33.62
N ALA A 256 -23.62 -18.07 34.36
CA ALA A 256 -23.78 -18.01 35.82
C ALA A 256 -25.23 -18.25 36.27
N PHE A 257 -26.20 -17.94 35.41
CA PHE A 257 -27.63 -18.04 35.72
C PHE A 257 -28.26 -19.38 35.34
N ASP A 258 -27.67 -20.11 34.38
CA ASP A 258 -28.18 -21.41 33.90
C ASP A 258 -27.06 -22.24 33.24
N LEU A 259 -26.45 -23.14 34.03
CA LEU A 259 -25.27 -23.90 33.66
C LEU A 259 -25.65 -25.30 33.15
N THR A 260 -25.81 -25.42 31.83
CA THR A 260 -26.05 -26.69 31.13
C THR A 260 -24.90 -27.02 30.17
N LEU A 261 -24.63 -28.31 29.97
CA LEU A 261 -23.54 -28.77 29.10
C LEU A 261 -23.68 -28.27 27.65
N SER A 262 -24.92 -28.15 27.15
CA SER A 262 -25.20 -27.61 25.82
C SER A 262 -24.79 -26.14 25.68
N LYS A 263 -25.09 -25.30 26.67
CA LYS A 263 -24.71 -23.88 26.66
C LYS A 263 -23.21 -23.68 26.82
N VAL A 264 -22.56 -24.49 27.65
CA VAL A 264 -21.09 -24.50 27.79
C VAL A 264 -20.41 -24.88 26.47
N ASN A 265 -20.95 -25.88 25.76
CA ASN A 265 -20.45 -26.25 24.43
C ASN A 265 -20.69 -25.15 23.40
N ALA A 266 -21.82 -24.45 23.44
CA ALA A 266 -22.08 -23.33 22.53
C ALA A 266 -21.04 -22.21 22.69
N VAL A 267 -20.71 -21.82 23.94
CA VAL A 267 -19.69 -20.80 24.17
C VAL A 267 -18.30 -21.26 23.74
N ARG A 268 -18.00 -22.55 23.90
CA ARG A 268 -16.77 -23.15 23.36
C ARG A 268 -16.72 -23.10 21.83
N GLU A 269 -17.82 -23.36 21.14
CA GLU A 269 -17.88 -23.28 19.67
C GLU A 269 -17.63 -21.85 19.19
N GLU A 270 -18.27 -20.85 19.80
CA GLU A 270 -18.03 -19.43 19.52
C GLU A 270 -16.57 -19.03 19.78
N LEU A 271 -15.99 -19.57 20.86
CA LEU A 271 -14.57 -19.36 21.16
C LEU A 271 -13.69 -19.92 20.04
N VAL A 272 -13.94 -21.13 19.55
CA VAL A 272 -13.17 -21.73 18.43
C VAL A 272 -13.30 -20.87 17.17
N VAL A 273 -14.50 -20.40 16.83
CA VAL A 273 -14.71 -19.49 15.69
C VAL A 273 -13.86 -18.23 15.82
N PHE A 274 -13.81 -17.62 17.00
CA PHE A 274 -12.97 -16.46 17.25
C PHE A 274 -11.47 -16.75 17.07
N LEU A 275 -10.98 -17.91 17.52
CA LEU A 275 -9.58 -18.32 17.34
C LEU A 275 -9.23 -18.49 15.86
N GLU A 276 -10.15 -19.05 15.07
CA GLU A 276 -9.96 -19.24 13.63
C GLU A 276 -9.91 -17.92 12.87
N GLN A 277 -10.75 -16.95 13.26
CA GLN A 277 -10.81 -15.63 12.62
C GLN A 277 -9.57 -14.76 12.88
N HIS A 278 -9.04 -14.79 14.11
CA HIS A 278 -7.92 -13.92 14.50
C HIS A 278 -6.55 -14.56 14.27
N GLY A 279 -6.50 -15.89 14.10
CA GLY A 279 -5.26 -16.66 14.13
C GLY A 279 -4.69 -16.72 15.55
N MET A 280 -4.04 -17.83 15.90
CA MET A 280 -3.49 -18.04 17.25
C MET A 280 -2.08 -18.62 17.14
N SER A 281 -1.13 -18.04 17.86
CA SER A 281 0.25 -18.53 17.91
C SER A 281 0.46 -19.59 18.99
N ASN A 282 -0.40 -19.63 20.02
CA ASN A 282 -0.40 -20.65 21.06
C ASN A 282 -1.19 -21.91 20.66
N CYS A 283 -0.48 -22.89 20.09
CA CYS A 283 -1.04 -24.18 19.67
C CYS A 283 -1.71 -24.98 20.81
N ASP A 284 -1.24 -24.84 22.05
CA ASP A 284 -1.82 -25.54 23.21
C ASP A 284 -3.14 -24.91 23.65
N LEU A 285 -3.28 -23.58 23.52
CA LEU A 285 -4.55 -22.89 23.72
C LEU A 285 -5.58 -23.34 22.68
N TYR A 286 -5.17 -23.37 21.41
CA TYR A 286 -6.01 -23.84 20.31
C TYR A 286 -6.45 -25.30 20.50
N ARG A 287 -5.52 -26.19 20.87
CA ARG A 287 -5.84 -27.60 21.16
C ARG A 287 -6.81 -27.75 22.33
N ARG A 288 -6.66 -26.95 23.40
CA ARG A 288 -7.58 -26.94 24.54
C ARG A 288 -8.99 -26.49 24.15
N ALA A 289 -9.11 -25.49 23.28
CA ALA A 289 -10.41 -25.06 22.75
C ALA A 289 -11.10 -26.19 21.95
N LEU A 290 -10.33 -26.96 21.18
CA LEU A 290 -10.83 -28.08 20.38
C LEU A 290 -11.11 -29.37 21.17
N GLN A 291 -10.75 -29.44 22.46
CA GLN A 291 -11.09 -30.62 23.28
C GLN A 291 -12.53 -30.55 23.80
N PRO A 292 -13.32 -31.63 23.69
CA PRO A 292 -14.66 -31.68 24.26
C PRO A 292 -14.59 -31.54 25.78
N LEU A 293 -15.43 -30.68 26.35
CA LEU A 293 -15.49 -30.36 27.78
C LEU A 293 -16.11 -31.48 28.65
N LEU A 294 -15.97 -32.73 28.21
CA LEU A 294 -16.52 -33.94 28.83
C LEU A 294 -15.90 -34.25 30.20
N THR A 295 -14.85 -33.54 30.60
CA THR A 295 -14.08 -33.77 31.85
C THR A 295 -14.12 -32.58 32.82
N LEU A 296 -14.95 -31.57 32.59
CA LEU A 296 -15.20 -30.55 33.62
C LEU A 296 -15.62 -31.27 34.91
N PRO A 297 -15.07 -30.91 36.09
CA PRO A 297 -15.31 -31.65 37.32
C PRO A 297 -16.81 -31.64 37.64
N MET A 298 -17.48 -32.73 37.27
CA MET A 298 -18.87 -32.94 37.59
C MET A 298 -18.92 -33.37 39.04
N THR A 299 -19.35 -32.46 39.92
CA THR A 299 -19.71 -32.86 41.28
C THR A 299 -21.05 -33.59 41.23
N PRO A 300 -21.35 -34.50 42.18
CA PRO A 300 -22.65 -35.16 42.26
C PRO A 300 -23.85 -34.21 42.47
N ALA A 301 -23.61 -32.90 42.67
CA ALA A 301 -24.62 -31.85 42.82
C ALA A 301 -24.76 -30.93 41.57
N GLY A 302 -24.02 -31.18 40.49
CA GLY A 302 -24.01 -30.35 39.28
C GLY A 302 -22.60 -29.91 38.85
N ALA A 303 -22.51 -29.18 37.74
CA ALA A 303 -21.26 -28.57 37.31
C ALA A 303 -20.87 -27.44 38.28
N ASP A 304 -19.63 -27.46 38.79
CA ASP A 304 -19.10 -26.37 39.60
C ASP A 304 -18.85 -25.15 38.70
N PHE A 305 -19.72 -24.14 38.79
CA PHE A 305 -19.60 -22.90 38.02
C PHE A 305 -18.23 -22.24 38.24
N ALA A 306 -17.66 -22.31 39.44
CA ALA A 306 -16.35 -21.73 39.73
C ALA A 306 -15.23 -22.45 38.95
N ALA A 307 -15.29 -23.77 38.83
CA ALA A 307 -14.34 -24.53 38.03
C ALA A 307 -14.45 -24.23 36.53
N VAL A 308 -15.68 -24.10 36.01
CA VAL A 308 -15.94 -23.71 34.61
C VAL A 308 -15.45 -22.28 34.36
N GLN A 309 -15.79 -21.35 35.26
CA GLN A 309 -15.38 -19.96 35.17
C GLN A 309 -13.85 -19.83 35.20
N ASN A 310 -13.15 -20.52 36.11
CA ASN A 310 -11.70 -20.51 36.18
C ASN A 310 -11.04 -21.06 34.91
N TYR A 311 -11.63 -22.10 34.30
CA TYR A 311 -11.16 -22.66 33.03
C TYR A 311 -11.24 -21.61 31.92
N PHE A 312 -12.41 -20.99 31.71
CA PHE A 312 -12.59 -19.99 30.66
C PHE A 312 -11.85 -18.68 30.97
N ASP A 313 -11.71 -18.26 32.22
CA ASP A 313 -10.90 -17.10 32.60
C ASP A 313 -9.41 -17.33 32.31
N SER A 314 -8.90 -18.55 32.48
CA SER A 314 -7.55 -18.90 32.01
C SER A 314 -7.43 -18.80 30.48
N PHE A 315 -8.50 -19.13 29.77
CA PHE A 315 -8.57 -19.08 28.32
C PHE A 315 -8.60 -17.64 27.80
N PHE A 316 -9.49 -16.80 28.33
CA PHE A 316 -9.60 -15.38 27.95
C PHE A 316 -8.30 -14.61 28.22
N ARG A 317 -7.56 -14.97 29.27
CA ARG A 317 -6.22 -14.39 29.54
C ARG A 317 -5.23 -14.68 28.44
N ALA A 318 -5.15 -15.95 28.04
CA ALA A 318 -4.27 -16.36 26.97
C ALA A 318 -4.71 -15.74 25.63
N ALA A 319 -6.01 -15.72 25.32
CA ALA A 319 -6.54 -15.09 24.11
C ALA A 319 -6.30 -13.57 24.08
N LEU A 320 -6.40 -12.88 25.21
CA LEU A 320 -6.08 -11.45 25.32
C LEU A 320 -4.59 -11.18 25.06
N GLN A 321 -3.72 -12.01 25.64
CA GLN A 321 -2.28 -11.93 25.38
C GLN A 321 -1.98 -12.16 23.89
N GLU A 322 -2.63 -13.13 23.26
CA GLU A 322 -2.50 -13.39 21.82
C GLU A 322 -2.98 -12.20 20.98
N CYS A 323 -4.13 -11.58 21.30
CA CYS A 323 -4.59 -10.35 20.63
C CYS A 323 -3.50 -9.27 20.64
N ILE A 324 -2.86 -9.06 21.79
CA ILE A 324 -1.80 -8.04 21.95
C ILE A 324 -0.56 -8.47 21.16
N CYS A 325 -0.10 -9.70 21.30
CA CYS A 325 1.12 -10.18 20.67
C CYS A 325 1.01 -10.25 19.14
N LEU A 326 -0.14 -10.66 18.59
CA LEU A 326 -0.38 -10.65 17.15
C LEU A 326 -0.57 -9.24 16.60
N ALA A 327 -1.15 -8.32 17.37
CA ALA A 327 -1.24 -6.93 16.96
C ALA A 327 0.12 -6.23 16.94
N LEU A 328 1.05 -6.63 17.82
CA LEU A 328 2.44 -6.15 17.84
C LEU A 328 3.24 -6.63 16.61
N LEU A 329 2.81 -7.68 15.93
CA LEU A 329 3.37 -8.05 14.63
C LEU A 329 2.91 -7.02 13.58
N PRO A 330 3.85 -6.38 12.86
CA PRO A 330 3.50 -5.33 11.92
C PRO A 330 2.60 -5.90 10.81
N PRO A 331 1.46 -5.24 10.50
CA PRO A 331 0.63 -5.66 9.39
C PRO A 331 1.35 -5.44 8.06
N CYS A 332 0.88 -6.14 7.04
CA CYS A 332 1.28 -5.85 5.67
C CYS A 332 0.78 -4.45 5.26
N PRO A 333 1.56 -3.72 4.44
CA PRO A 333 1.12 -2.44 3.91
C PRO A 333 -0.12 -2.66 3.04
N GLU A 334 -1.07 -1.72 3.13
CA GLU A 334 -2.27 -1.73 2.30
C GLU A 334 -1.91 -1.66 0.81
N PRO A 335 -2.66 -2.34 -0.07
CA PRO A 335 -2.45 -2.22 -1.50
C PRO A 335 -2.77 -0.80 -1.95
N VAL A 336 -1.84 -0.17 -2.66
CA VAL A 336 -2.07 1.14 -3.27
C VAL A 336 -2.44 0.92 -4.73
N GLU A 337 -3.57 1.49 -5.13
CA GLU A 337 -4.15 1.30 -6.47
C GLU A 337 -3.27 1.93 -7.57
N ASP A 338 -2.56 3.02 -7.24
CA ASP A 338 -1.75 3.78 -8.18
C ASP A 338 -0.30 3.95 -7.72
N ASN A 339 0.61 3.92 -8.69
CA ASN A 339 2.04 4.05 -8.46
C ASN A 339 2.52 5.52 -8.40
N CYS A 340 1.81 6.33 -7.59
CA CYS A 340 1.98 7.78 -7.53
C CYS A 340 2.22 8.28 -6.09
N VAL A 341 3.07 9.30 -5.95
CA VAL A 341 3.46 9.90 -4.67
C VAL A 341 2.89 11.33 -4.56
N PRO A 342 2.12 11.67 -3.50
CA PRO A 342 1.64 13.03 -3.30
C PRO A 342 2.76 13.94 -2.80
N LEU A 343 2.95 15.07 -3.49
CA LEU A 343 4.01 16.04 -3.22
C LEU A 343 3.53 17.24 -2.39
N ALA A 344 2.41 17.86 -2.79
CA ALA A 344 1.89 19.06 -2.17
C ALA A 344 0.40 19.26 -2.48
N THR A 345 -0.29 20.01 -1.62
CA THR A 345 -1.63 20.53 -1.91
C THR A 345 -1.52 21.90 -2.57
N VAL A 346 -2.13 22.06 -3.74
CA VAL A 346 -2.23 23.29 -4.51
C VAL A 346 -3.66 23.83 -4.43
N THR A 347 -3.80 25.07 -3.99
CA THR A 347 -5.09 25.77 -3.91
C THR A 347 -5.25 26.66 -5.13
N VAL A 348 -6.34 26.49 -5.86
CA VAL A 348 -6.58 27.17 -7.13
C VAL A 348 -7.89 27.95 -7.08
N ASN A 349 -7.82 29.23 -7.46
CA ASN A 349 -8.96 30.10 -7.65
C ASN A 349 -9.57 29.89 -9.04
N CYS A 350 -10.84 29.49 -9.08
CA CYS A 350 -11.55 29.22 -10.33
C CYS A 350 -12.18 30.47 -10.96
N LYS A 351 -12.36 31.59 -10.24
CA LYS A 351 -12.96 32.82 -10.80
C LYS A 351 -12.07 33.48 -11.85
N SER A 352 -10.77 33.49 -11.59
CA SER A 352 -9.80 34.23 -12.40
C SER A 352 -9.11 33.38 -13.47
N GLY A 353 -9.73 32.28 -13.93
CA GLY A 353 -9.18 31.49 -15.04
C GLY A 353 -8.06 30.52 -14.66
N CYS A 354 -8.13 29.90 -13.47
CA CYS A 354 -7.12 28.99 -12.89
C CYS A 354 -5.87 29.73 -12.38
N ARG A 355 -6.02 30.45 -11.27
CA ARG A 355 -4.88 31.09 -10.58
C ARG A 355 -4.49 30.28 -9.35
N ILE A 356 -3.20 29.96 -9.22
CA ILE A 356 -2.67 29.31 -8.03
C ILE A 356 -2.59 30.34 -6.90
N VAL A 357 -3.29 30.08 -5.80
CA VAL A 357 -3.35 30.97 -4.63
C VAL A 357 -2.28 30.58 -3.62
N GLN A 358 -2.16 29.28 -3.34
CA GLN A 358 -1.28 28.77 -2.30
C GLN A 358 -0.79 27.36 -2.65
N VAL A 359 0.48 27.09 -2.33
CA VAL A 359 1.06 25.75 -2.33
C VAL A 359 1.41 25.38 -0.90
N CYS A 360 0.96 24.20 -0.45
CA CYS A 360 1.26 23.66 0.87
C CYS A 360 1.97 22.32 0.74
N ASN A 361 3.27 22.29 1.07
CA ASN A 361 4.10 21.08 1.01
C ASN A 361 3.83 20.09 2.16
N TRP A 362 3.11 20.47 3.21
CA TRP A 362 2.87 19.56 4.34
C TRP A 362 1.55 18.81 4.25
N LYS A 363 0.54 19.42 3.61
CA LYS A 363 -0.79 18.86 3.55
C LYS A 363 -0.85 17.75 2.48
N HIS A 364 -1.24 16.55 2.89
CA HIS A 364 -1.30 15.32 2.07
C HIS A 364 0.05 14.80 1.52
N ARG A 365 1.18 15.41 1.90
CA ARG A 365 2.49 14.91 1.49
C ARG A 365 2.84 13.64 2.25
N GLN A 366 3.20 12.60 1.50
CA GLN A 366 3.68 11.34 2.06
C GLN A 366 5.20 11.43 2.20
N ILE A 367 5.72 11.26 3.42
CA ILE A 367 7.16 11.30 3.69
C ILE A 367 7.62 9.90 4.08
N VAL A 368 8.73 9.45 3.50
CA VAL A 368 9.40 8.20 3.89
C VAL A 368 10.22 8.49 5.15
N PRO A 369 9.95 7.82 6.28
CA PRO A 369 10.77 7.93 7.47
C PRO A 369 12.07 7.15 7.29
N THR A 370 13.01 7.70 6.51
CA THR A 370 14.34 7.12 6.34
C THR A 370 15.19 7.34 7.60
N THR A 371 16.19 6.49 7.85
CA THR A 371 17.10 6.66 9.00
C THR A 371 17.74 8.06 9.05
N PRO A 372 18.26 8.63 7.95
CA PRO A 372 18.76 10.00 7.97
C PRO A 372 17.69 11.06 8.27
N GLY A 373 16.45 10.85 7.81
CA GLY A 373 15.32 11.74 8.13
C GLY A 373 14.92 11.67 9.60
N LEU A 374 14.87 10.46 10.16
CA LEU A 374 14.60 10.22 11.57
C LEU A 374 15.72 10.78 12.46
N GLU A 375 16.99 10.54 12.13
CA GLU A 375 18.13 11.17 12.80
C GLU A 375 17.99 12.68 12.78
N TYR A 376 17.69 13.30 11.63
CA TYR A 376 17.47 14.74 11.56
C TYR A 376 16.37 15.26 12.50
N TRP A 377 15.26 14.53 12.66
CA TRP A 377 14.17 14.93 13.57
C TRP A 377 14.44 14.60 15.05
N LEU A 378 15.17 13.52 15.31
CA LEU A 378 15.34 12.91 16.62
C LEU A 378 16.74 13.14 17.23
N ASP A 379 17.65 13.81 16.51
CA ASP A 379 18.97 14.26 16.98
C ASP A 379 18.91 14.91 18.38
N PRO A 380 17.86 15.67 18.76
CA PRO A 380 17.78 16.22 20.11
C PRO A 380 17.40 15.22 21.22
N PHE A 381 17.04 13.96 20.92
CA PHE A 381 16.29 13.10 21.85
C PHE A 381 16.74 11.63 22.00
N LEU A 382 17.72 11.12 21.25
CA LEU A 382 18.01 9.66 21.23
C LEU A 382 19.21 9.24 22.10
N GLN A 383 18.94 8.78 23.32
CA GLN A 383 19.75 7.80 24.07
C GLN A 383 18.98 6.47 24.16
N ARG A 384 19.65 5.37 23.79
CA ARG A 384 19.09 4.05 23.44
C ARG A 384 18.42 3.29 24.60
N SER A 385 17.45 2.44 24.23
CA SER A 385 17.01 1.29 25.02
C SER A 385 16.65 0.08 24.15
N ASP A 386 16.66 -1.12 24.76
CA ASP A 386 16.55 -2.44 24.11
C ASP A 386 15.12 -3.01 24.23
N LEU A 387 14.30 -2.72 23.23
CA LEU A 387 12.85 -3.01 23.19
C LEU A 387 12.52 -4.49 22.94
N THR A 388 13.39 -5.18 22.20
CA THR A 388 13.19 -6.53 21.71
C THR A 388 13.15 -7.57 22.82
N ASP A 389 14.06 -7.46 23.79
CA ASP A 389 14.14 -8.39 24.92
C ASP A 389 12.95 -8.26 25.87
N ALA A 390 12.42 -7.05 26.04
CA ALA A 390 11.23 -6.81 26.86
C ALA A 390 9.97 -7.42 26.23
N LEU A 391 9.82 -7.27 24.91
CA LEU A 391 8.70 -7.85 24.15
C LEU A 391 8.73 -9.38 24.14
N ALA A 392 9.91 -9.98 23.97
CA ALA A 392 10.06 -11.43 23.99
C ALA A 392 9.66 -12.04 25.34
N ARG A 393 10.00 -11.39 26.47
CA ARG A 393 9.59 -11.85 27.80
C ARG A 393 8.09 -11.77 28.02
N PHE A 394 7.44 -10.72 27.54
CA PHE A 394 5.99 -10.56 27.69
C PHE A 394 5.19 -11.54 26.83
N CYS A 395 5.58 -11.73 25.56
CA CYS A 395 4.84 -12.58 24.64
C CYS A 395 5.19 -14.08 24.76
N CYS A 396 6.41 -14.44 25.16
CA CYS A 396 6.89 -15.83 25.18
C CYS A 396 7.29 -16.35 26.56
N GLY A 397 7.37 -15.48 27.58
CA GLY A 397 7.75 -15.86 28.94
C GLY A 397 6.56 -16.36 29.75
N ALA A 398 6.69 -17.55 30.35
CA ALA A 398 5.73 -18.07 31.31
C ALA A 398 5.93 -17.40 32.69
N ASN A 399 5.56 -16.12 32.84
CA ASN A 399 5.73 -15.39 34.10
C ASN A 399 4.39 -15.10 34.80
N GLU A 400 4.27 -15.51 36.06
CA GLU A 400 3.12 -15.23 36.95
C GLU A 400 2.91 -13.73 37.25
N ARG A 401 3.94 -12.89 37.10
CA ARG A 401 3.87 -11.43 37.35
C ARG A 401 3.10 -10.66 36.26
N ASP A 402 3.16 -11.12 35.00
CA ASP A 402 2.50 -10.46 33.87
C ASP A 402 0.98 -10.80 33.81
N GLN A 403 0.60 -11.94 34.40
CA GLN A 403 -0.80 -12.35 34.52
C GLN A 403 -1.62 -11.39 35.40
N ALA A 404 -1.02 -10.77 36.42
CA ALA A 404 -1.73 -9.81 37.28
C ALA A 404 -2.14 -8.52 36.53
N ALA A 405 -1.33 -8.06 35.58
CA ALA A 405 -1.66 -6.90 34.74
C ALA A 405 -2.79 -7.22 33.75
N LEU A 406 -2.76 -8.41 33.14
CA LEU A 406 -3.84 -8.92 32.27
C LEU A 406 -5.14 -9.19 33.04
N ASN A 407 -5.06 -9.68 34.29
CA ASN A 407 -6.22 -9.89 35.16
C ASN A 407 -6.98 -8.57 35.41
N ASN A 408 -6.26 -7.48 35.65
CA ASN A 408 -6.86 -6.16 35.87
C ASN A 408 -7.56 -5.61 34.61
N LEU A 409 -6.98 -5.86 33.43
CA LEU A 409 -7.61 -5.50 32.16
C LEU A 409 -8.88 -6.31 31.89
N LEU A 410 -8.84 -7.62 32.09
CA LEU A 410 -10.02 -8.48 31.94
C LEU A 410 -11.13 -8.16 32.95
N ALA A 411 -10.78 -7.64 34.13
CA ALA A 411 -11.74 -7.13 35.10
C ALA A 411 -12.37 -5.79 34.65
N ALA A 412 -11.62 -4.94 33.95
CA ALA A 412 -12.11 -3.68 33.40
C ALA A 412 -12.96 -3.82 32.12
N VAL A 413 -12.82 -4.96 31.43
CA VAL A 413 -13.69 -5.39 30.32
C VAL A 413 -15.03 -5.98 30.84
N GLY A 414 -15.29 -5.93 32.16
CA GLY A 414 -16.57 -6.28 32.78
C GLY A 414 -17.70 -5.26 32.52
N PRO A 415 -18.97 -5.64 32.72
CA PRO A 415 -20.12 -4.86 32.27
C PRO A 415 -20.29 -3.62 33.16
N THR A 416 -19.80 -2.47 32.71
CA THR A 416 -20.27 -1.18 33.23
C THR A 416 -20.86 -0.35 32.09
N THR A 417 -22.18 -0.50 31.99
CA THR A 417 -23.17 0.50 31.58
C THR A 417 -22.99 1.20 30.22
N SER A 418 -23.97 0.91 29.36
CA SER A 418 -24.44 1.68 28.21
C SER A 418 -23.48 1.89 27.03
N VAL A 419 -23.89 1.27 25.93
CA VAL A 419 -23.51 1.57 24.55
C VAL A 419 -23.86 3.03 24.25
N ALA A 420 -22.97 3.96 24.60
CA ALA A 420 -22.96 5.35 24.11
C ALA A 420 -21.66 6.12 24.39
N SER A 421 -20.79 5.66 25.29
CA SER A 421 -19.53 6.38 25.57
C SER A 421 -18.46 5.45 26.17
N ALA A 422 -17.88 4.57 25.34
CA ALA A 422 -16.84 3.65 25.79
C ALA A 422 -15.49 3.67 25.03
N PRO A 423 -14.97 4.81 24.48
CA PRO A 423 -13.55 4.82 24.07
C PRO A 423 -12.61 5.28 25.20
N VAL A 424 -13.11 5.84 26.32
CA VAL A 424 -12.23 6.52 27.30
C VAL A 424 -11.64 5.57 28.36
N SER A 425 -12.39 4.60 28.88
CA SER A 425 -11.95 3.75 30.02
C SER A 425 -10.84 2.75 29.64
N VAL A 426 -11.05 2.01 28.54
CA VAL A 426 -10.07 1.05 27.98
C VAL A 426 -8.81 1.78 27.52
N PHE A 427 -8.96 2.99 26.97
CA PHE A 427 -7.85 3.85 26.56
C PHE A 427 -7.01 4.35 27.74
N THR A 428 -7.60 4.76 28.87
CA THR A 428 -6.82 5.14 30.06
C THR A 428 -6.00 3.98 30.63
N GLN A 429 -6.51 2.75 30.53
CA GLN A 429 -5.81 1.57 31.04
C GLN A 429 -4.75 1.05 30.07
N LEU A 430 -5.02 1.04 28.76
CA LEU A 430 -4.02 0.77 27.73
C LEU A 430 -2.94 1.85 27.69
N GLN A 431 -3.29 3.14 27.87
CA GLN A 431 -2.29 4.20 28.04
C GLN A 431 -1.51 4.05 29.34
N ALA A 432 -2.11 3.59 30.44
CA ALA A 432 -1.38 3.34 31.69
C ALA A 432 -0.41 2.16 31.54
N LEU A 433 -0.79 1.13 30.77
CA LEU A 433 0.08 0.01 30.43
C LEU A 433 1.15 0.39 29.42
N PHE A 434 0.85 1.15 28.36
CA PHE A 434 1.86 1.68 27.45
C PHE A 434 2.79 2.65 28.18
N LYS A 435 2.28 3.51 29.07
CA LYS A 435 3.13 4.37 29.93
C LYS A 435 3.95 3.57 30.93
N GLY A 436 3.42 2.47 31.47
CA GLY A 436 4.15 1.57 32.38
C GLY A 436 5.19 0.72 31.64
N PHE A 437 4.87 0.27 30.44
CA PHE A 437 5.75 -0.44 29.52
C PHE A 437 6.87 0.50 29.06
N ILE A 438 6.55 1.70 28.57
CA ILE A 438 7.51 2.75 28.19
C ILE A 438 8.37 3.21 29.38
N LYS A 439 7.81 3.33 30.59
CA LYS A 439 8.60 3.65 31.81
C LYS A 439 9.54 2.54 32.27
N ASN A 440 9.29 1.29 31.87
CA ASN A 440 10.20 0.17 32.12
C ASN A 440 11.11 -0.11 30.90
N LEU A 441 10.95 0.65 29.82
CA LEU A 441 11.68 0.57 28.56
C LEU A 441 12.62 1.76 28.32
N ILE A 442 12.61 2.76 29.19
CA ILE A 442 13.58 3.87 29.28
C ILE A 442 14.24 3.72 30.64
#